data_AF-A0A0T9RKR4-F1
#
_entry.id   AF-A0A0T9RKR4-F1
#
_cell.length_a   1.000
_cell.length_b   1.000
_cell.length_c   1.000
_cell.angle_alpha   90.00
_cell.angle_beta   90.00
_cell.angle_gamma   90.00
#
_symmetry.space_group_name_H-M   'P 1'
#
loop_
_entity.id
_entity.type
_entity.pdbx_description
1 polymer ?
#
loop_
_entity_poly.entity_id
_entity_poly.type
_entity_poly.pdbx_seq_one_letter_code
_entity_poly.pdbx_strand_id
1 'polypeptide(L)'
;MTYTEAMERLTLMGRTTIHDIATFGNYQIGEDKNGQPVFQASWKFKDSKNIKPEHLAAVAELSTGKDGLKIKLHDPKAAIKQLAEMRGWEAPKKTELTGPNGGAIQTVNMTPDEAAEAYRKMMG
;
A
#
# COMPACT_ATOMS: atom_id res chain seq x y z
N MET A 1 4.51 -14.34 7.92
CA MET A 1 4.61 -13.66 6.61
C MET A 1 6.07 -13.56 6.24
N THR A 2 6.47 -14.20 5.16
CA THR A 2 7.83 -14.17 4.60
C THR A 2 8.01 -12.97 3.67
N TYR A 3 9.26 -12.69 3.29
CA TYR A 3 9.56 -11.66 2.28
C TYR A 3 8.86 -11.93 0.94
N THR A 4 8.90 -13.19 0.47
CA THR A 4 8.24 -13.60 -0.77
C THR A 4 6.73 -13.38 -0.71
N GLU A 5 6.09 -13.82 0.38
CA GLU A 5 4.64 -13.62 0.60
C GLU A 5 4.26 -12.13 0.61
N ALA A 6 5.07 -11.28 1.25
CA ALA A 6 4.83 -9.83 1.26
C ALA A 6 4.91 -9.23 -0.15
N MET A 7 5.91 -9.64 -0.94
CA MET A 7 6.10 -9.15 -2.31
C MET A 7 5.00 -9.60 -3.25
N GLU A 8 4.55 -10.86 -3.15
CA GLU A 8 3.43 -11.38 -3.92
C GLU A 8 2.16 -10.59 -3.61
N ARG A 9 1.88 -10.37 -2.33
CA ARG A 9 0.71 -9.62 -1.89
C ARG A 9 0.71 -8.17 -2.36
N LEU A 10 1.84 -7.46 -2.24
CA LEU A 10 1.98 -6.09 -2.74
C LEU A 10 1.88 -6.00 -4.27
N THR A 11 2.45 -6.98 -4.98
CA THR A 11 2.39 -7.06 -6.44
C THR A 11 0.94 -7.21 -6.90
N LEU A 12 0.19 -8.08 -6.23
CA LEU A 12 -1.21 -8.31 -6.48
C LEU A 12 -2.06 -7.06 -6.20
N MET A 13 -1.82 -6.36 -5.07
CA MET A 13 -2.50 -5.10 -4.77
C MET A 13 -2.20 -4.03 -5.82
N GLY A 14 -0.95 -3.91 -6.25
CA GLY A 14 -0.54 -2.93 -7.27
C GLY A 14 -1.14 -3.20 -8.65
N ARG A 15 -1.53 -4.45 -8.95
CA ARG A 15 -2.12 -4.85 -10.24
C ARG A 15 -3.64 -4.92 -10.24
N THR A 16 -4.27 -5.12 -9.09
CA THR A 16 -5.72 -5.30 -9.00
C THR A 16 -6.42 -3.98 -9.28
N THR A 17 -7.41 -4.04 -10.16
CA THR A 17 -8.23 -2.91 -10.60
C THR A 17 -9.68 -3.10 -10.18
N ILE A 18 -10.48 -2.04 -10.27
CA ILE A 18 -11.92 -2.14 -10.03
C ILE A 18 -12.62 -3.10 -11.00
N HIS A 19 -12.09 -3.29 -12.22
CA HIS A 19 -12.66 -4.22 -13.20
C HIS A 19 -12.46 -5.68 -12.83
N ASP A 20 -11.51 -6.00 -11.95
CA ASP A 20 -11.33 -7.36 -11.47
C ASP A 20 -12.47 -7.77 -10.53
N ILE A 21 -13.09 -6.80 -9.87
CA ILE A 21 -14.07 -6.99 -8.79
C ILE A 21 -15.50 -6.63 -9.25
N ALA A 22 -15.66 -5.59 -10.07
CA ALA A 22 -16.95 -5.06 -10.50
C ALA A 22 -17.09 -5.02 -12.03
N THR A 23 -18.33 -5.15 -12.49
CA THR A 23 -18.72 -4.94 -13.89
C THR A 23 -19.50 -3.65 -14.03
N PHE A 24 -19.14 -2.84 -15.03
CA PHE A 24 -19.83 -1.60 -15.39
C PHE A 24 -20.61 -1.83 -16.67
N GLY A 25 -21.81 -1.27 -16.77
CA GLY A 25 -22.65 -1.43 -17.95
C GLY A 25 -23.95 -0.64 -17.86
N ASN A 26 -24.71 -0.64 -18.96
CA ASN A 26 -26.07 -0.10 -18.94
C ASN A 26 -27.04 -1.19 -18.51
N TYR A 27 -27.72 -0.94 -17.40
CA TYR A 27 -28.70 -1.87 -16.83
C TYR A 27 -30.07 -1.20 -16.79
N GLN A 28 -31.11 -2.00 -17.00
CA GLN A 28 -32.47 -1.55 -16.75
C GLN A 28 -32.63 -1.37 -15.23
N ILE A 29 -32.85 -0.13 -14.82
CA ILE A 29 -32.97 0.27 -13.40
C ILE A 29 -34.42 0.42 -12.95
N GLY A 30 -35.37 0.38 -13.90
CA GLY A 30 -36.79 0.45 -13.62
C GLY A 30 -37.58 0.75 -14.88
N GLU A 31 -38.79 1.26 -14.67
CA GLU A 31 -39.69 1.72 -15.72
C GLU A 31 -40.05 3.19 -15.49
N ASP A 32 -40.29 3.93 -16.56
CA ASP A 32 -40.81 5.29 -16.47
C ASP A 32 -42.32 5.29 -16.15
N LYS A 33 -42.91 6.48 -16.08
CA LYS A 33 -44.36 6.64 -15.78
C LYS A 33 -45.28 6.01 -16.83
N ASN A 34 -44.74 5.63 -17.99
CA ASN A 34 -45.46 5.02 -19.10
C ASN A 34 -45.14 3.52 -19.23
N GLY A 35 -44.41 2.92 -18.29
CA GLY A 35 -44.02 1.51 -18.32
C GLY A 35 -42.86 1.20 -19.27
N GLN A 36 -42.15 2.22 -19.78
CA GLN A 36 -41.00 2.01 -20.66
C GLN A 36 -39.73 1.75 -19.84
N PRO A 37 -38.90 0.76 -20.20
CA PRO A 37 -37.70 0.44 -19.46
C PRO A 37 -36.69 1.59 -19.49
N VAL A 38 -36.24 2.03 -18.32
CA VAL A 38 -35.19 3.04 -18.19
C VAL A 38 -33.86 2.35 -17.99
N PHE A 39 -32.91 2.65 -18.87
CA PHE A 39 -31.53 2.17 -18.78
C PHE A 39 -30.62 3.27 -18.25
N GLN A 40 -29.73 2.91 -17.33
CA GLN A 40 -28.70 3.81 -16.81
C GLN A 40 -27.37 3.08 -16.70
N ALA A 41 -26.29 3.83 -16.91
CA ALA A 41 -24.95 3.38 -16.58
C ALA A 41 -24.88 3.08 -15.08
N SER A 42 -24.63 1.82 -14.73
CA SER A 42 -24.55 1.34 -13.37
C SER A 42 -23.46 0.27 -13.28
N TRP A 43 -23.24 -0.25 -12.07
CA TRP A 43 -22.23 -1.25 -11.79
C TRP A 43 -22.73 -2.23 -10.76
N LYS A 44 -22.09 -3.40 -10.74
CA LYS A 44 -22.35 -4.46 -9.76
C LYS A 44 -21.09 -5.23 -9.48
N PHE A 45 -21.03 -5.87 -8.32
CA PHE A 45 -20.01 -6.88 -8.06
C PHE A 45 -20.16 -8.03 -9.04
N LYS A 46 -19.03 -8.58 -9.47
CA LYS A 46 -19.03 -9.90 -10.11
C LYS A 46 -19.52 -10.94 -9.11
N ASP A 47 -20.06 -12.03 -9.64
CA ASP A 47 -20.32 -13.23 -8.87
C ASP A 47 -19.03 -13.66 -8.14
N SER A 48 -19.14 -14.11 -6.89
CA SER A 48 -17.99 -14.48 -6.07
C SER A 48 -17.13 -15.56 -6.73
N LYS A 49 -17.74 -16.46 -7.52
CA LYS A 49 -17.00 -17.48 -8.30
C LYS A 49 -16.10 -16.88 -9.39
N ASN A 50 -16.39 -15.65 -9.82
CA ASN A 50 -15.65 -14.91 -10.84
C ASN A 50 -14.66 -13.89 -10.23
N ILE A 51 -14.58 -13.80 -8.90
CA ILE A 51 -13.61 -12.96 -8.19
C ILE A 51 -12.60 -13.89 -7.53
N LYS A 52 -11.34 -13.81 -7.95
CA LYS A 52 -10.27 -14.56 -7.28
C LYS A 52 -10.14 -14.04 -5.84
N PRO A 53 -9.96 -14.91 -4.83
CA PRO A 53 -9.77 -14.50 -3.43
C PRO A 53 -8.65 -13.46 -3.27
N GLU A 54 -7.62 -13.57 -4.10
CA GLU A 54 -6.53 -12.63 -4.24
C GLU A 54 -7.00 -11.18 -4.50
N HIS A 55 -7.93 -10.94 -5.43
CA HIS A 55 -8.41 -9.59 -5.73
C HIS A 55 -9.16 -8.95 -4.56
N LEU A 56 -9.78 -9.76 -3.69
CA LEU A 56 -10.42 -9.26 -2.47
C LEU A 56 -9.40 -8.71 -1.48
N ALA A 57 -8.15 -9.17 -1.51
CA ALA A 57 -7.08 -8.63 -0.66
C ALA A 57 -6.69 -7.17 -1.01
N ALA A 58 -7.10 -6.67 -2.18
CA ALA A 58 -6.92 -5.27 -2.57
C ALA A 58 -8.06 -4.36 -2.07
N VAL A 59 -9.13 -4.93 -1.50
CA VAL A 59 -10.27 -4.18 -0.98
C VAL A 59 -9.93 -3.64 0.40
N ALA A 60 -9.91 -2.30 0.52
CA ALA A 60 -9.66 -1.60 1.78
C ALA A 60 -10.94 -1.42 2.60
N GLU A 61 -12.10 -1.24 1.94
CA GLU A 61 -13.38 -1.02 2.60
C GLU A 61 -14.55 -1.47 1.71
N LEU A 62 -15.55 -2.08 2.35
CA LEU A 62 -16.89 -2.32 1.78
C LEU A 62 -17.92 -1.74 2.74
N SER A 63 -18.79 -0.86 2.25
CA SER A 63 -19.86 -0.26 3.05
C SER A 63 -21.16 -0.11 2.25
N THR A 64 -22.29 -0.16 2.95
CA THR A 64 -23.63 0.14 2.41
C THR A 64 -24.09 1.49 2.93
N GLY A 65 -24.39 2.43 2.04
CA GLY A 65 -24.91 3.75 2.36
C GLY A 65 -26.30 3.98 1.77
N LYS A 66 -26.84 5.18 2.00
CA LYS A 66 -28.15 5.61 1.45
C LYS A 66 -28.18 5.55 -0.09
N ASP A 67 -27.04 5.80 -0.72
CA ASP A 67 -26.88 5.83 -2.17
C ASP A 67 -26.45 4.46 -2.77
N GLY A 68 -26.39 3.42 -1.94
CA GLY A 68 -26.03 2.05 -2.35
C GLY A 68 -24.68 1.57 -1.81
N LEU A 69 -24.09 0.59 -2.50
CA LEU A 69 -22.82 -0.02 -2.12
C LEU A 69 -21.65 0.90 -2.44
N LYS A 70 -20.68 0.97 -1.53
CA LYS A 70 -19.41 1.66 -1.72
C LYS A 70 -18.27 0.66 -1.57
N ILE A 71 -17.32 0.73 -2.48
CA ILE A 71 -16.07 -0.03 -2.45
C ILE A 71 -14.89 0.92 -2.50
N LYS A 72 -13.91 0.68 -1.63
CA LYS A 72 -12.60 1.35 -1.65
C LYS A 72 -11.53 0.32 -1.85
N LEU A 73 -10.64 0.56 -2.81
CA LEU A 73 -9.42 -0.25 -3.00
C LEU A 73 -8.24 0.43 -2.30
N HIS A 74 -7.24 -0.37 -1.92
CA HIS A 74 -5.93 0.16 -1.55
C HIS A 74 -5.33 0.96 -2.72
N ASP A 75 -4.50 1.96 -2.41
CA ASP A 75 -3.82 2.74 -3.45
C ASP A 75 -2.72 1.89 -4.12
N PRO A 76 -2.85 1.56 -5.42
CA PRO A 76 -1.83 0.79 -6.12
C PRO A 76 -0.48 1.52 -6.17
N LYS A 77 -0.46 2.86 -6.15
CA LYS A 77 0.80 3.64 -6.15
C LYS A 77 1.59 3.43 -4.85
N ALA A 78 0.89 3.34 -3.71
CA ALA A 78 1.51 3.05 -2.44
C ALA A 78 2.14 1.65 -2.44
N ALA A 79 1.45 0.65 -2.99
CA ALA A 79 1.98 -0.70 -3.13
C ALA A 79 3.22 -0.75 -4.04
N ILE A 80 3.17 -0.08 -5.20
CA ILE A 80 4.30 0.01 -6.14
C ILE A 80 5.51 0.69 -5.49
N LYS A 81 5.31 1.75 -4.73
CA LYS A 81 6.39 2.44 -4.00
C LYS A 81 7.05 1.51 -2.98
N GLN A 82 6.26 0.78 -2.19
CA GLN A 82 6.80 -0.19 -1.24
C GLN A 82 7.59 -1.31 -1.94
N LEU A 83 7.10 -1.80 -3.08
CA LEU A 83 7.85 -2.76 -3.91
C LEU A 83 9.17 -2.18 -4.41
N ALA A 84 9.18 -0.93 -4.88
CA ALA A 84 10.37 -0.24 -5.37
C ALA A 84 11.43 -0.08 -4.26
N GLU A 85 11.01 0.30 -3.06
CA GLU A 85 11.87 0.39 -1.87
C GLU A 85 12.45 -0.98 -1.49
N MET A 86 11.63 -2.03 -1.46
CA MET A 86 12.05 -3.40 -1.13
C MET A 86 12.94 -4.05 -2.20
N ARG A 87 12.91 -3.57 -3.45
CA ARG A 87 13.73 -4.06 -4.58
C ARG A 87 14.95 -3.17 -4.87
N GLY A 88 15.12 -2.06 -4.15
CA GLY A 88 16.20 -1.11 -4.40
C GLY A 88 16.11 -0.40 -5.75
N TRP A 89 14.89 -0.18 -6.28
CA TRP A 89 14.67 0.60 -7.49
C TRP A 89 14.84 2.11 -7.27
N GLU A 90 14.63 2.55 -6.02
CA GLU A 90 14.82 3.93 -5.63
C GLU A 90 16.29 4.34 -5.77
N ALA A 91 16.52 5.60 -6.16
CA ALA A 91 17.87 6.15 -6.19
C ALA A 91 18.52 6.02 -4.79
N PRO A 92 19.83 5.75 -4.71
CA PRO A 92 20.54 5.71 -3.44
C PRO A 92 20.28 7.00 -2.64
N LYS A 93 19.65 6.86 -1.48
CA LYS A 93 19.44 8.00 -0.59
C LYS A 93 20.75 8.30 0.11
N LYS A 94 21.30 9.50 -0.11
CA LYS A 94 22.44 9.99 0.68
C LYS A 94 21.92 10.31 2.08
N THR A 95 22.12 9.39 3.01
CA THR A 95 21.90 9.67 4.43
C THR A 95 23.15 10.36 4.97
N GLU A 96 23.07 11.68 5.16
CA GLU A 96 24.14 12.40 5.85
C GLU A 96 24.04 12.11 7.35
N LEU A 97 25.06 11.42 7.89
CA LEU A 97 25.24 11.29 9.32
C LEU A 97 25.88 12.59 9.81
N THR A 98 25.10 13.47 10.42
CA THR A 98 25.58 14.70 11.05
C THR A 98 25.54 14.57 12.57
N GLY A 99 26.43 15.31 13.25
CA GLY A 99 26.37 15.50 14.70
C GLY A 99 25.12 16.28 15.13
N PRO A 100 24.96 16.52 16.45
CA PRO A 100 23.84 17.28 16.99
C PRO A 100 23.64 18.62 16.25
N ASN A 101 22.38 18.95 15.95
CA ASN A 101 21.99 20.16 15.21
C ASN A 101 22.60 20.30 13.81
N GLY A 102 22.92 19.18 13.13
CA GLY A 102 23.50 19.22 11.78
C GLY A 102 25.00 19.57 11.76
N GLY A 103 25.65 19.62 12.93
CA GLY A 103 27.07 19.92 13.04
C GLY A 103 27.98 18.77 12.58
N ALA A 104 29.28 19.02 12.57
CA ALA A 104 30.27 17.96 12.34
C ALA A 104 30.13 16.85 13.40
N ILE A 105 30.32 15.59 13.00
CA ILE A 105 30.46 14.50 13.96
C ILE A 105 31.67 14.81 14.83
N GLN A 106 31.47 14.89 16.14
CA GLN A 106 32.58 15.09 17.06
C GLN A 106 33.40 13.80 17.13
N THR A 107 34.63 13.88 16.65
CA THR A 107 35.63 12.82 16.79
C THR A 107 36.60 13.23 17.88
N VAL A 108 36.76 12.38 18.90
CA VAL A 108 37.81 12.55 19.91
C VAL A 108 38.92 11.56 19.58
N ASN A 109 40.12 12.06 19.33
CA ASN A 109 41.29 11.20 19.20
C ASN A 109 41.72 10.78 20.60
N MET A 110 41.54 9.51 20.93
CA MET A 110 42.01 8.93 22.18
C MET A 110 43.18 8.01 21.91
N THR A 111 44.16 8.00 22.80
CA THR A 111 45.18 6.95 22.83
C THR A 111 44.56 5.60 23.24
N PRO A 112 45.18 4.46 22.90
CA PRO A 112 44.67 3.15 23.30
C PRO A 112 44.43 3.01 24.82
N ASP A 113 45.28 3.63 25.64
CA ASP A 113 45.15 3.60 27.10
C ASP A 113 43.95 4.44 27.60
N GLU A 114 43.74 5.64 27.04
CA GLU A 114 42.58 6.49 27.35
C GLU A 114 41.27 5.84 26.91
N ALA A 115 41.27 5.17 25.75
CA ALA A 115 40.11 4.40 25.28
C ALA A 115 39.79 3.24 26.24
N ALA A 116 40.81 2.49 26.67
CA ALA A 116 40.64 1.36 27.58
C ALA A 116 40.08 1.80 28.95
N GLU A 117 40.51 2.94 29.49
CA GLU A 117 39.93 3.50 30.71
C GLU A 117 38.49 3.98 30.53
N ALA A 118 38.19 4.64 29.40
CA ALA A 118 36.82 5.06 29.08
C ALA A 118 35.86 3.86 28.98
N TYR A 119 36.30 2.77 28.32
CA TYR A 119 35.53 1.53 28.24
C TYR A 119 35.32 0.89 29.61
N ARG A 120 36.35 0.85 30.47
CA ARG A 120 36.21 0.33 31.85
C ARG A 120 35.21 1.14 32.67
N LYS A 121 35.27 2.47 32.61
CA LYS A 121 34.30 3.35 33.31
C LYS A 121 32.87 3.20 32.81
N MET A 122 32.68 2.84 31.55
CA MET A 122 31.36 2.66 30.94
C MET A 122 30.75 1.28 31.23
N MET A 123 31.58 0.25 31.44
CA MET A 123 31.13 -1.12 31.67
C MET A 123 30.95 -1.49 33.15
N GLY A 124 31.41 -0.66 34.09
CA GLY A 124 31.30 -0.89 35.54
C GLY A 124 32.37 -1.84 36.06
#